data_AF-A0A3D3S8C4-F1
#
_entry.id   AF-A0A3D3S8C4-F1
#
_cell.length_a   1.000
_cell.length_b   1.000
_cell.length_c   1.000
_cell.angle_alpha   90.00
_cell.angle_beta   90.00
_cell.angle_gamma   90.00
#
_symmetry.space_group_name_H-M   'P 1'
#
loop_
_entity.id
_entity.type
_entity.pdbx_description
1 polymer ?
#
loop_
_entity_poly.entity_id
_entity_poly.type
_entity_poly.pdbx_seq_one_letter_code
_entity_poly.pdbx_strand_id
1 'polypeptide(L)'
;MRKFAGVALALAALLAMACTTTTPAAFKMPEPLAKEVSITILHTNDMHGRIVESKTELGFSKIASAFNESKAENPNTILLDVGDTLHGLPIANIDQGKSIVTLMNEIGYSYMTTGNHDYNYGSDRLLELEKLAKFKILAANIYKGGKRVFTPYVIQNVQGLRVAFFGLATPETVYKADPKNTAGMTFTDPVVEGRMIANELVGQYDVLILLSHLGVDKSSDRTSIMVAQAVPEIDVIIDGHSHSTLADLQK
;
A
#
# COMPACT_ATOMS: atom_id res chain seq x y z
N MET A 1 -7.72 97.58 56.19
CA MET A 1 -7.63 97.93 54.76
C MET A 1 -6.72 96.93 54.07
N ARG A 2 -7.18 96.26 53.00
CA ARG A 2 -6.35 95.61 51.96
C ARG A 2 -5.49 94.42 52.47
N LYS A 3 -5.21 93.35 51.74
CA LYS A 3 -5.59 92.79 50.43
C LYS A 3 -5.07 91.33 50.47
N PHE A 4 -5.76 90.48 49.72
CA PHE A 4 -5.41 89.15 49.22
C PHE A 4 -3.92 88.76 49.14
N ALA A 5 -3.63 87.51 49.50
CA ALA A 5 -3.22 86.41 48.60
C ALA A 5 -2.17 85.51 49.27
N GLY A 6 -2.59 84.32 49.69
CA GLY A 6 -1.70 83.25 50.11
C GLY A 6 -1.35 82.35 48.92
N VAL A 7 -0.05 82.16 48.68
CA VAL A 7 0.49 81.08 47.85
C VAL A 7 1.80 80.64 48.50
N ALA A 8 1.85 79.39 48.96
CA ALA A 8 3.10 78.66 49.18
C ALA A 8 2.84 77.17 48.88
N LEU A 9 3.56 76.72 47.85
CA LEU A 9 3.57 75.41 47.20
C LEU A 9 3.62 74.23 48.19
N ALA A 10 2.66 73.31 48.06
CA ALA A 10 2.80 71.93 48.52
C ALA A 10 3.12 71.05 47.30
N LEU A 11 4.20 70.28 47.40
CA LEU A 11 4.71 69.36 46.40
C LEU A 11 3.76 68.15 46.29
N ALA A 12 2.92 68.11 45.25
CA ALA A 12 2.10 66.92 44.94
C ALA A 12 2.88 66.03 43.97
N ALA A 13 3.23 64.82 44.41
CA ALA A 13 3.82 63.80 43.56
C ALA A 13 2.80 63.36 42.50
N LEU A 14 3.12 63.57 41.21
CA LEU A 14 2.40 62.96 40.11
C LEU A 14 2.69 61.45 40.09
N LEU A 15 1.74 60.63 40.53
CA LEU A 15 1.64 59.24 40.06
C LEU A 15 1.05 59.27 38.65
N ALA A 16 1.91 59.12 37.64
CA ALA A 16 1.46 58.73 36.31
C ALA A 16 1.07 57.24 36.36
N MET A 17 -0.22 56.94 36.53
CA MET A 17 -0.75 55.61 36.21
C MET A 17 -0.66 55.40 34.70
N ALA A 18 0.40 54.75 34.25
CA ALA A 18 0.46 54.18 32.92
C ALA A 18 -0.52 52.99 32.88
N CYS A 19 -1.70 53.22 32.31
CA CYS A 19 -2.64 52.16 31.99
C CYS A 19 -2.07 51.38 30.79
N THR A 20 -1.25 50.37 31.05
CA THR A 20 -0.79 49.43 30.03
C THR A 20 -1.95 48.50 29.69
N THR A 21 -2.61 48.73 28.56
CA THR A 21 -3.57 47.79 27.99
C THR A 21 -2.81 46.54 27.53
N THR A 22 -2.63 45.57 28.43
CA THR A 22 -2.20 44.23 28.03
C THR A 22 -3.33 43.59 27.25
N THR A 23 -3.22 43.57 25.93
CA THR A 23 -4.07 42.72 25.09
C THR A 23 -3.95 41.28 25.60
N PRO A 24 -5.04 40.64 26.04
CA PRO A 24 -4.98 39.24 26.42
C PRO A 24 -4.50 38.45 25.20
N ALA A 25 -3.43 37.68 25.37
CA ALA A 25 -2.99 36.73 24.35
C ALA A 25 -4.19 35.85 24.01
N ALA A 26 -4.66 35.93 22.76
CA ALA A 26 -5.74 35.08 22.29
C ALA A 26 -5.34 33.64 22.54
N PHE A 27 -6.12 32.94 23.37
CA PHE A 27 -5.95 31.52 23.61
C PHE A 27 -6.16 30.84 22.27
N LYS A 28 -5.06 30.47 21.59
CA LYS A 28 -5.12 29.75 20.32
C LYS A 28 -5.72 28.40 20.66
N MET A 29 -6.99 28.21 20.31
CA MET A 29 -7.65 26.91 20.45
C MET A 29 -6.74 25.86 19.82
N PRO A 30 -6.50 24.71 20.49
CA PRO A 30 -5.78 23.63 19.85
C PRO A 30 -6.45 23.34 18.51
N GLU A 31 -5.65 23.26 17.45
CA GLU A 31 -6.18 22.90 16.14
C GLU A 31 -6.98 21.60 16.31
N PRO A 32 -8.16 21.47 15.67
CA PRO A 32 -8.93 20.25 15.77
C PRO A 32 -8.02 19.08 15.42
N LEU A 33 -7.98 18.07 16.30
CA LEU A 33 -7.24 16.83 16.07
C LEU A 33 -7.51 16.39 14.63
N ALA A 34 -6.43 16.17 13.87
CA ALA A 34 -6.53 15.76 12.47
C ALA A 34 -7.55 14.62 12.36
N LYS A 35 -8.49 14.72 11.42
CA LYS A 35 -9.54 13.72 11.22
C LYS A 35 -8.89 12.35 11.08
N GLU A 36 -9.16 11.45 12.02
CA GLU A 36 -8.67 10.08 11.96
C GLU A 36 -9.35 9.36 10.78
N VAL A 37 -8.55 8.82 9.87
CA VAL A 37 -9.03 8.05 8.71
C VAL A 37 -8.61 6.60 8.93
N SER A 38 -9.60 5.73 9.15
CA SER A 38 -9.38 4.29 9.23
C SER A 38 -9.50 3.66 7.84
N ILE A 39 -8.48 2.87 7.45
CA ILE A 39 -8.43 2.12 6.19
C ILE A 39 -8.24 0.65 6.55
N THR A 40 -9.14 -0.20 6.06
CA THR A 40 -9.05 -1.65 6.27
C THR A 40 -8.44 -2.28 5.04
N ILE A 41 -7.37 -3.05 5.22
CA ILE A 41 -6.74 -3.80 4.13
C ILE A 41 -6.94 -5.28 4.40
N LEU A 42 -7.63 -5.96 3.48
CA LEU A 42 -7.63 -7.41 3.40
C LEU A 42 -6.69 -7.82 2.26
N HIS A 43 -6.01 -8.95 2.44
CA HIS A 43 -5.17 -9.49 1.38
C HIS A 43 -5.26 -11.01 1.30
N THR A 44 -4.95 -11.53 0.12
CA THR A 44 -4.66 -12.93 -0.14
C THR A 44 -3.29 -13.05 -0.81
N ASN A 45 -2.71 -14.24 -0.72
CA ASN A 45 -1.49 -14.61 -1.40
C ASN A 45 -1.54 -16.10 -1.72
N ASP A 46 -0.87 -16.53 -2.79
CA ASP A 46 -0.61 -17.95 -3.04
C ASP A 46 -1.89 -18.79 -3.09
N MET A 47 -2.95 -18.25 -3.69
CA MET A 47 -4.24 -18.92 -3.75
C MET A 47 -4.18 -20.19 -4.60
N HIS A 48 -3.26 -20.27 -5.56
CA HIS A 48 -3.02 -21.44 -6.41
C HIS A 48 -4.30 -22.05 -7.03
N GLY A 49 -5.25 -21.20 -7.44
CA GLY A 49 -6.53 -21.62 -8.00
C GLY A 49 -7.52 -22.28 -7.00
N ARG A 50 -7.31 -22.14 -5.68
CA ARG A 50 -8.20 -22.66 -4.63
C ARG A 50 -9.48 -21.86 -4.52
N ILE A 51 -10.44 -22.16 -5.39
CA ILE A 51 -11.77 -21.55 -5.39
C ILE A 51 -12.61 -22.08 -4.22
N VAL A 52 -12.53 -23.38 -3.94
CA VAL A 52 -13.26 -24.05 -2.87
C VAL A 52 -12.35 -24.18 -1.66
N GLU A 53 -12.92 -23.89 -0.49
CA GLU A 53 -12.21 -24.03 0.78
C GLU A 53 -11.78 -25.47 1.05
N SER A 54 -10.68 -25.60 1.80
CA SER A 54 -10.24 -26.87 2.36
C SER A 54 -10.21 -26.79 3.89
N LYS A 55 -9.62 -27.79 4.54
CA LYS A 55 -9.39 -27.75 6.00
C LYS A 55 -8.42 -26.63 6.40
N THR A 56 -7.51 -26.26 5.52
CA THR A 56 -6.35 -25.41 5.81
C THR A 56 -6.28 -24.16 4.93
N GLU A 57 -6.97 -24.14 3.79
CA GLU A 57 -6.98 -22.99 2.88
C GLU A 57 -8.37 -22.39 2.71
N LEU A 58 -8.42 -21.07 2.59
CA LEU A 58 -9.65 -20.34 2.30
C LEU A 58 -10.07 -20.51 0.83
N GLY A 59 -11.38 -20.55 0.60
CA GLY A 59 -11.96 -20.46 -0.73
C GLY A 59 -12.50 -19.07 -1.02
N PHE A 60 -12.81 -18.81 -2.29
CA PHE A 60 -13.27 -17.52 -2.80
C PHE A 60 -14.61 -17.08 -2.19
N SER A 61 -15.50 -18.01 -1.84
CA SER A 61 -16.76 -17.70 -1.16
C SER A 61 -16.53 -17.07 0.22
N LYS A 62 -15.61 -17.63 1.02
CA LYS A 62 -15.24 -17.10 2.33
C LYS A 62 -14.56 -15.74 2.22
N ILE A 63 -13.67 -15.58 1.23
CA ILE A 63 -13.02 -14.29 0.96
C ILE A 63 -14.07 -13.23 0.61
N ALA A 64 -15.05 -13.57 -0.23
CA ALA A 64 -16.14 -12.67 -0.59
C ALA A 64 -16.97 -12.25 0.64
N SER A 65 -17.33 -13.20 1.51
CA SER A 65 -18.03 -12.91 2.77
C SER A 65 -17.22 -11.98 3.67
N ALA A 66 -15.96 -12.31 3.94
CA ALA A 66 -15.09 -11.51 4.80
C ALA A 66 -14.89 -10.08 4.27
N PHE A 67 -14.73 -9.93 2.94
CA PHE A 67 -14.63 -8.62 2.31
C PHE A 67 -15.93 -7.81 2.44
N ASN A 68 -17.08 -8.43 2.18
CA ASN A 68 -18.37 -7.75 2.29
C ASN A 68 -18.69 -7.31 3.73
N GLU A 69 -18.39 -8.16 4.71
CA GLU A 69 -18.54 -7.85 6.14
C GLU A 69 -17.62 -6.69 6.53
N SER A 70 -16.33 -6.77 6.20
CA SER A 70 -15.35 -5.71 6.49
C SER A 70 -15.72 -4.38 5.83
N LYS A 71 -16.22 -4.43 4.59
CA LYS A 71 -16.65 -3.25 3.85
C LYS A 71 -17.94 -2.62 4.39
N ALA A 72 -18.84 -3.43 4.96
CA ALA A 72 -20.03 -2.94 5.64
C ALA A 72 -19.68 -2.20 6.95
N GLU A 73 -18.64 -2.66 7.66
CA GLU A 73 -18.12 -2.01 8.87
C GLU A 73 -17.30 -0.76 8.56
N ASN A 74 -16.43 -0.83 7.55
CA ASN A 74 -15.61 0.28 7.09
C ASN A 74 -15.67 0.43 5.56
N PRO A 75 -16.34 1.46 5.04
CA PRO A 75 -16.39 1.71 3.58
C PRO A 75 -15.02 1.92 2.93
N ASN A 76 -13.98 2.29 3.69
CA ASN A 76 -12.60 2.42 3.24
C ASN A 76 -11.87 1.06 3.26
N THR A 77 -12.54 -0.02 2.85
CA THR A 77 -11.96 -1.36 2.81
C THR A 77 -11.41 -1.66 1.42
N ILE A 78 -10.16 -2.13 1.36
CA ILE A 78 -9.43 -2.46 0.13
C ILE A 78 -9.02 -3.93 0.19
N LEU A 79 -9.31 -4.69 -0.87
CA LEU A 79 -8.92 -6.08 -1.01
C LEU A 79 -7.78 -6.21 -2.04
N LEU A 80 -6.70 -6.88 -1.64
CA LEU A 80 -5.46 -7.01 -2.40
C LEU A 80 -5.11 -8.49 -2.61
N ASP A 81 -4.42 -8.79 -3.70
CA ASP A 81 -3.79 -10.09 -3.91
C ASP A 81 -2.29 -9.91 -4.15
N VAL A 82 -1.44 -10.75 -3.57
CA VAL A 82 0.01 -10.64 -3.76
C VAL A 82 0.60 -11.80 -4.55
N GLY A 83 -0.13 -12.31 -5.54
CA GLY A 83 0.41 -13.19 -6.58
C GLY A 83 0.25 -14.68 -6.33
N ASP A 84 0.57 -15.46 -7.35
CA ASP A 84 0.40 -16.92 -7.40
C ASP A 84 -1.05 -17.36 -7.22
N THR A 85 -1.94 -16.67 -7.94
CA THR A 85 -3.39 -16.87 -7.83
C THR A 85 -3.98 -17.50 -9.08
N LEU A 86 -3.42 -17.21 -10.26
CA LEU A 86 -4.05 -17.51 -11.55
C LEU A 86 -3.77 -18.93 -12.07
N HIS A 87 -2.89 -19.68 -11.41
CA HIS A 87 -2.49 -21.04 -11.77
C HIS A 87 -2.59 -21.99 -10.55
N GLY A 88 -2.70 -23.30 -10.78
CA GLY A 88 -2.49 -24.30 -9.72
C GLY A 88 -3.41 -25.51 -9.88
N LEU A 89 -4.64 -25.39 -9.39
CA LEU A 89 -5.65 -26.45 -9.51
C LEU A 89 -6.23 -26.58 -10.94
N PRO A 90 -6.78 -27.76 -11.33
CA PRO A 90 -7.32 -28.00 -12.66
C PRO A 90 -8.33 -26.95 -13.15
N ILE A 91 -9.14 -26.41 -12.24
CA ILE A 91 -10.14 -25.38 -12.58
C ILE A 91 -9.51 -24.08 -13.09
N ALA A 92 -8.33 -23.70 -12.57
CA ALA A 92 -7.57 -22.57 -13.08
C ALA A 92 -6.80 -22.94 -14.36
N ASN A 93 -6.29 -24.18 -14.44
CA ASN A 93 -5.46 -24.62 -15.56
C ASN A 93 -6.23 -24.83 -16.87
N ILE A 94 -7.47 -25.33 -16.81
CA ILE A 94 -8.28 -25.65 -17.99
C ILE A 94 -8.55 -24.43 -18.86
N ASP A 95 -8.81 -23.27 -18.24
CA ASP A 95 -9.09 -22.02 -18.96
C ASP A 95 -7.98 -20.98 -18.82
N GLN A 96 -6.82 -21.43 -18.32
CA GLN A 96 -5.61 -20.64 -18.17
C GLN A 96 -5.88 -19.35 -17.41
N GLY A 97 -6.46 -19.46 -16.21
CA GLY A 97 -6.67 -18.40 -15.23
C GLY A 97 -7.91 -17.53 -15.45
N LYS A 98 -8.68 -17.73 -16.53
CA LYS A 98 -9.82 -16.85 -16.87
C LYS A 98 -10.91 -16.90 -15.80
N SER A 99 -11.26 -18.09 -15.31
CA SER A 99 -12.26 -18.25 -14.25
C SER A 99 -11.81 -17.59 -12.96
N ILE A 100 -10.51 -17.64 -12.65
CA ILE A 100 -9.96 -16.99 -11.44
C ILE A 100 -10.09 -15.48 -11.54
N VAL A 101 -9.66 -14.86 -12.65
CA VAL A 101 -9.83 -13.41 -12.87
C VAL A 101 -11.31 -13.02 -12.80
N THR A 102 -12.19 -13.83 -13.38
CA THR A 102 -13.65 -13.58 -13.32
C THR A 102 -14.14 -13.57 -11.87
N LEU A 103 -13.72 -14.51 -11.04
CA LEU A 103 -14.10 -14.54 -9.64
C LEU A 103 -13.51 -13.35 -8.85
N MET A 104 -12.24 -13.02 -9.06
CA MET A 104 -11.61 -11.85 -8.43
C MET A 104 -12.35 -10.54 -8.79
N ASN A 105 -12.79 -10.42 -10.03
CA ASN A 105 -13.61 -9.29 -10.50
C ASN A 105 -14.95 -9.18 -9.78
N GLU A 106 -15.62 -10.30 -9.51
CA GLU A 106 -16.91 -10.32 -8.83
C GLU A 106 -16.78 -10.07 -7.32
N ILE A 107 -15.68 -10.52 -6.70
CA ILE A 107 -15.39 -10.22 -5.29
C ILE A 107 -15.05 -8.74 -5.08
N GLY A 108 -14.36 -8.13 -6.03
CA GLY A 108 -13.97 -6.72 -5.95
C GLY A 108 -12.55 -6.49 -5.44
N TYR A 109 -11.60 -7.33 -5.86
CA TYR A 109 -10.17 -7.05 -5.69
C TYR A 109 -9.84 -5.67 -6.31
N SER A 110 -8.92 -4.94 -5.68
CA SER A 110 -8.48 -3.62 -6.13
C SER A 110 -7.17 -3.71 -6.90
N TYR A 111 -6.16 -4.36 -6.29
CA TYR A 111 -4.83 -4.51 -6.87
C TYR A 111 -4.31 -5.93 -6.66
N MET A 112 -3.49 -6.37 -7.61
CA MET A 112 -2.76 -7.63 -7.57
C MET A 112 -1.28 -7.35 -7.88
N THR A 113 -0.30 -8.00 -7.24
CA THR A 113 1.04 -8.15 -7.84
C THR A 113 1.22 -9.54 -8.42
N THR A 114 2.24 -9.75 -9.25
CA THR A 114 2.44 -11.04 -9.93
C THR A 114 3.40 -11.93 -9.16
N GLY A 115 3.01 -13.20 -9.01
CA GLY A 115 3.89 -14.26 -8.56
C GLY A 115 4.49 -15.05 -9.73
N ASN A 116 5.44 -15.94 -9.46
CA ASN A 116 6.10 -16.69 -10.52
C ASN A 116 5.15 -17.66 -11.23
N HIS A 117 4.15 -18.21 -10.55
CA HIS A 117 3.18 -19.12 -11.14
C HIS A 117 2.16 -18.43 -12.03
N ASP A 118 1.94 -17.12 -11.89
CA ASP A 118 1.05 -16.36 -12.78
C ASP A 118 1.58 -16.32 -14.24
N TYR A 119 2.87 -16.60 -14.44
CA TYR A 119 3.51 -16.72 -15.77
C TYR A 119 3.44 -18.14 -16.35
N ASN A 120 2.84 -19.13 -15.68
CA ASN A 120 2.87 -20.52 -16.15
C ASN A 120 2.15 -20.76 -17.49
N TYR A 121 1.26 -19.85 -17.92
CA TYR A 121 0.64 -19.89 -19.24
C TYR A 121 1.31 -18.97 -20.28
N GLY A 122 2.44 -18.34 -19.92
CA GLY A 122 3.12 -17.36 -20.75
C GLY A 122 2.74 -15.92 -20.43
N SER A 123 3.69 -15.01 -20.63
CA SER A 123 3.50 -13.58 -20.41
C SER A 123 2.37 -12.97 -21.22
N ASP A 124 2.21 -13.43 -22.46
CA ASP A 124 1.17 -12.90 -23.35
C ASP A 124 -0.22 -13.25 -22.82
N ARG A 125 -0.37 -14.46 -22.26
CA ARG A 125 -1.60 -14.86 -21.58
C ARG A 125 -1.86 -14.02 -20.34
N LEU A 126 -0.85 -13.74 -19.53
CA LEU A 126 -1.02 -12.88 -18.35
C LEU A 126 -1.47 -11.45 -18.75
N LEU A 127 -0.93 -10.90 -19.84
CA LEU A 127 -1.36 -9.60 -20.39
C LEU A 127 -2.78 -9.63 -20.98
N GLU A 128 -3.25 -10.77 -21.48
CA GLU A 128 -4.65 -10.94 -21.85
C GLU A 128 -5.57 -10.96 -20.63
N LEU A 129 -5.17 -11.68 -19.57
CA LEU A 129 -5.90 -11.75 -18.31
C LEU A 129 -5.99 -10.38 -17.63
N GLU A 130 -4.92 -9.60 -17.65
CA GLU A 130 -4.91 -8.22 -17.16
C GLU A 130 -6.00 -7.37 -17.83
N LYS A 131 -6.20 -7.50 -19.14
CA LYS A 131 -7.25 -6.75 -19.87
C LYS A 131 -8.67 -7.17 -19.47
N LEU A 132 -8.84 -8.37 -18.94
CA LEU A 132 -10.12 -8.87 -18.42
C LEU A 132 -10.33 -8.49 -16.95
N ALA A 133 -9.27 -8.11 -16.24
CA ALA A 133 -9.33 -7.75 -14.83
C ALA A 133 -10.01 -6.37 -14.64
N LYS A 134 -10.90 -6.31 -13.64
CA LYS A 134 -11.46 -5.06 -13.10
C LYS A 134 -10.56 -4.44 -12.01
N PHE A 135 -9.52 -5.17 -11.61
CA PHE A 135 -8.43 -4.74 -10.73
C PHE A 135 -7.17 -4.42 -11.54
N LYS A 136 -6.19 -3.74 -10.94
CA LYS A 136 -4.91 -3.47 -11.61
C LYS A 136 -3.83 -4.45 -11.16
N ILE A 137 -3.04 -4.94 -12.11
CA ILE A 137 -1.81 -5.66 -11.82
C ILE A 137 -0.68 -4.65 -11.66
N LEU A 138 0.00 -4.70 -10.52
CA LEU A 138 1.09 -3.81 -10.14
C LEU A 138 2.42 -4.57 -10.14
N ALA A 139 3.39 -4.09 -10.91
CA ALA A 139 4.78 -4.56 -10.85
C ALA A 139 5.73 -3.50 -11.41
N ALA A 140 6.57 -2.93 -10.56
CA ALA A 140 7.54 -1.91 -10.95
C ALA A 140 8.78 -2.50 -11.61
N ASN A 141 9.19 -3.71 -11.20
CA ASN A 141 10.51 -4.28 -11.52
C ASN A 141 10.51 -5.19 -12.77
N ILE A 142 9.47 -5.13 -13.61
CA ILE A 142 9.33 -6.00 -14.79
C ILE A 142 9.36 -5.17 -16.06
N TYR A 143 10.33 -5.46 -16.93
CA TYR A 143 10.58 -4.71 -18.16
C TYR A 143 10.54 -5.60 -19.40
N LYS A 144 10.13 -5.04 -20.54
CA LYS A 144 10.25 -5.64 -21.89
C LYS A 144 10.63 -4.55 -22.88
N GLY A 145 11.76 -4.70 -23.57
CA GLY A 145 12.27 -3.68 -24.49
C GLY A 145 12.54 -2.32 -23.83
N GLY A 146 13.01 -2.31 -22.57
CA GLY A 146 13.34 -1.10 -21.81
C GLY A 146 12.13 -0.33 -21.25
N LYS A 147 10.92 -0.88 -21.37
CA LYS A 147 9.69 -0.29 -20.79
C LYS A 147 9.11 -1.21 -19.73
N ARG A 148 8.54 -0.63 -18.67
CA ARG A 148 7.77 -1.38 -17.67
C ARG A 148 6.61 -2.09 -18.35
N VAL A 149 6.39 -3.35 -17.99
CA VAL A 149 5.33 -4.20 -18.55
C VAL A 149 3.99 -3.86 -17.92
N PHE A 150 3.95 -3.77 -16.58
CA PHE A 150 2.76 -3.50 -15.80
C PHE A 150 2.77 -2.09 -15.24
N THR A 151 1.65 -1.67 -14.65
CA THR A 151 1.57 -0.42 -13.91
C THR A 151 2.52 -0.52 -12.69
N PRO A 152 3.47 0.41 -12.47
CA PRO A 152 4.40 0.30 -11.35
C PRO A 152 3.72 0.55 -10.00
N TYR A 153 2.88 1.59 -9.95
CA TYR A 153 2.22 2.06 -8.74
C TYR A 153 0.89 2.77 -9.05
N VAL A 154 0.07 2.95 -8.03
CA VAL A 154 -1.16 3.74 -8.03
C VAL A 154 -1.23 4.57 -6.75
N ILE A 155 -1.65 5.83 -6.84
CA ILE A 155 -1.97 6.65 -5.68
C ILE A 155 -3.48 6.80 -5.61
N GLN A 156 -4.09 6.31 -4.54
CA GLN A 156 -5.52 6.36 -4.29
C GLN A 156 -5.82 7.40 -3.20
N ASN A 157 -6.85 8.23 -3.41
CA ASN A 157 -7.35 9.11 -2.35
C ASN A 157 -8.39 8.35 -1.50
N VAL A 158 -8.15 8.26 -0.19
CA VAL A 158 -9.08 7.68 0.78
C VAL A 158 -9.42 8.73 1.83
N GLN A 159 -10.58 9.37 1.65
CA GLN A 159 -11.05 10.46 2.52
C GLN A 159 -10.05 11.61 2.72
N GLY A 160 -9.32 11.98 1.67
CA GLY A 160 -8.30 13.03 1.72
C GLY A 160 -6.87 12.51 1.92
N LEU A 161 -6.69 11.27 2.38
CA LEU A 161 -5.39 10.63 2.52
C LEU A 161 -4.91 10.05 1.17
N ARG A 162 -3.66 10.29 0.79
CA ARG A 162 -3.05 9.75 -0.44
C ARG A 162 -2.31 8.46 -0.10
N VAL A 163 -2.89 7.33 -0.47
CA VAL A 163 -2.31 6.01 -0.25
C VAL A 163 -1.66 5.53 -1.54
N ALA A 164 -0.34 5.38 -1.54
CA ALA A 164 0.40 4.83 -2.66
C ALA A 164 0.53 3.31 -2.51
N PHE A 165 0.21 2.57 -3.58
CA PHE A 165 0.41 1.14 -3.71
C PHE A 165 1.39 0.90 -4.84
N PHE A 166 2.40 0.06 -4.64
CA PHE A 166 3.29 -0.39 -5.70
C PHE A 166 3.58 -1.88 -5.58
N GLY A 167 3.98 -2.50 -6.69
CA GLY A 167 4.19 -3.94 -6.76
C GLY A 167 5.63 -4.34 -7.05
N LEU A 168 6.08 -5.45 -6.47
CA LEU A 168 7.37 -6.09 -6.79
C LEU A 168 7.19 -7.60 -6.94
N ALA A 169 7.64 -8.13 -8.06
CA ALA A 169 7.64 -9.56 -8.34
C ALA A 169 9.04 -10.17 -8.15
N THR A 170 9.09 -11.43 -7.74
CA THR A 170 10.37 -12.13 -7.58
C THR A 170 11.13 -12.29 -8.90
N PRO A 171 12.44 -11.92 -8.96
CA PRO A 171 13.28 -12.26 -10.11
C PRO A 171 13.43 -13.77 -10.33
N GLU A 172 13.16 -14.59 -9.31
CA GLU A 172 13.20 -16.05 -9.41
C GLU A 172 12.23 -16.59 -10.47
N THR A 173 11.22 -15.80 -10.85
CA THR A 173 10.27 -16.09 -11.93
C THR A 173 10.95 -16.57 -13.22
N VAL A 174 12.15 -16.08 -13.54
CA VAL A 174 12.87 -16.48 -14.76
C VAL A 174 13.29 -17.95 -14.79
N TYR A 175 13.39 -18.61 -13.63
CA TYR A 175 13.75 -20.02 -13.51
C TYR A 175 12.73 -20.87 -12.75
N LYS A 176 11.81 -20.26 -11.98
CA LYS A 176 10.67 -20.95 -11.35
C LYS A 176 9.47 -21.11 -12.28
N ALA A 177 9.35 -20.25 -13.30
CA ALA A 177 8.51 -20.52 -14.46
C ALA A 177 9.36 -21.16 -15.57
N ASP A 178 8.70 -21.72 -16.60
CA ASP A 178 9.40 -22.13 -17.82
C ASP A 178 10.02 -20.87 -18.48
N PRO A 179 11.33 -20.82 -18.75
CA PRO A 179 11.98 -19.64 -19.32
C PRO A 179 11.35 -19.15 -20.63
N LYS A 180 10.70 -20.03 -21.39
CA LYS A 180 9.96 -19.64 -22.61
C LYS A 180 8.78 -18.73 -22.31
N ASN A 181 8.17 -18.88 -21.13
CA ASN A 181 6.98 -18.15 -20.73
C ASN A 181 7.27 -16.70 -20.32
N THR A 182 8.52 -16.40 -19.98
CA THR A 182 9.01 -15.07 -19.61
C THR A 182 9.95 -14.50 -20.67
N ALA A 183 9.97 -15.09 -21.87
CA ALA A 183 10.88 -14.70 -22.95
C ALA A 183 10.76 -13.20 -23.30
N GLY A 184 11.90 -12.52 -23.28
CA GLY A 184 12.00 -11.09 -23.54
C GLY A 184 11.59 -10.19 -22.37
N MET A 185 11.17 -10.75 -21.24
CA MET A 185 11.00 -10.01 -19.99
C MET A 185 12.32 -9.93 -19.21
N THR A 186 12.45 -8.88 -18.44
CA THR A 186 13.57 -8.66 -17.51
C THR A 186 12.99 -8.33 -16.15
N PHE A 187 13.31 -9.17 -15.17
CA PHE A 187 12.99 -8.94 -13.77
C PHE A 187 14.20 -8.29 -13.11
N THR A 188 14.08 -7.02 -12.79
CA THR A 188 15.15 -6.21 -12.18
C THR A 188 15.18 -6.41 -10.67
N ASP A 189 16.29 -6.02 -10.05
CA ASP A 189 16.49 -6.16 -8.60
C ASP A 189 15.37 -5.40 -7.83
N PRO A 190 14.53 -6.11 -7.05
CA PRO A 190 13.40 -5.51 -6.36
C PRO A 190 13.81 -4.50 -5.29
N VAL A 191 15.01 -4.63 -4.69
CA VAL A 191 15.52 -3.66 -3.71
C VAL A 191 15.87 -2.35 -4.39
N VAL A 192 16.54 -2.43 -5.55
CA VAL A 192 16.89 -1.25 -6.34
C VAL A 192 15.62 -0.57 -6.85
N GLU A 193 14.69 -1.34 -7.42
CA GLU A 193 13.44 -0.80 -7.96
C GLU A 193 12.57 -0.21 -6.85
N GLY A 194 12.46 -0.87 -5.69
CA GLY A 194 11.72 -0.35 -4.53
C GLY A 194 12.24 1.01 -4.08
N ARG A 195 13.57 1.18 -4.00
CA ARG A 195 14.19 2.47 -3.69
C ARG A 195 13.90 3.51 -4.77
N MET A 196 13.92 3.12 -6.05
CA MET A 196 13.58 4.03 -7.14
C MET A 196 12.13 4.53 -7.04
N ILE A 197 11.18 3.64 -6.75
CA ILE A 197 9.76 4.01 -6.56
C ILE A 197 9.58 4.91 -5.34
N ALA A 198 10.16 4.57 -4.19
CA ALA A 198 10.07 5.40 -2.99
C ALA A 198 10.61 6.83 -3.24
N ASN A 199 11.76 6.93 -3.92
CA ASN A 199 12.35 8.22 -4.30
C ASN A 199 11.50 8.99 -5.32
N GLU A 200 10.93 8.30 -6.33
CA GLU A 200 10.04 8.90 -7.33
C GLU A 200 8.79 9.51 -6.67
N LEU A 201 8.29 8.88 -5.61
CA LEU A 201 7.04 9.24 -4.95
C LEU A 201 7.17 10.20 -3.76
N VAL A 202 8.37 10.71 -3.45
CA VAL A 202 8.60 11.62 -2.32
C VAL A 202 7.61 12.80 -2.35
N GLY A 203 6.89 12.99 -1.24
CA GLY A 203 5.90 14.06 -1.06
C GLY A 203 4.57 13.85 -1.78
N GLN A 204 4.41 12.76 -2.54
CA GLN A 204 3.19 12.48 -3.31
C GLN A 204 2.16 11.61 -2.56
N TYR A 205 2.58 10.95 -1.48
CA TYR A 205 1.75 10.09 -0.64
C TYR A 205 1.82 10.49 0.84
N ASP A 206 0.86 9.97 1.60
CA ASP A 206 0.84 10.01 3.05
C ASP A 206 1.07 8.63 3.66
N VAL A 207 0.75 7.55 2.92
CA VAL A 207 1.07 6.15 3.26
C VAL A 207 1.59 5.42 2.01
N LEU A 208 2.69 4.67 2.12
CA LEU A 208 3.27 3.84 1.06
C LEU A 208 3.17 2.35 1.39
N ILE A 209 2.51 1.60 0.50
CA ILE A 209 2.20 0.18 0.66
C ILE A 209 2.82 -0.61 -0.48
N LEU A 210 3.60 -1.62 -0.14
CA LEU A 210 4.19 -2.57 -1.07
C LEU A 210 3.36 -3.86 -1.13
N LEU A 211 2.94 -4.24 -2.33
CA LEU A 211 2.51 -5.59 -2.67
C LEU A 211 3.73 -6.35 -3.19
N SER A 212 4.23 -7.30 -2.41
CA SER A 212 5.45 -8.05 -2.68
C SER A 212 5.12 -9.52 -2.94
N HIS A 213 5.73 -10.08 -3.98
CA HIS A 213 5.80 -11.54 -4.14
C HIS A 213 7.28 -11.94 -4.12
N LEU A 214 7.94 -11.74 -2.97
CA LEU A 214 9.37 -12.01 -2.77
C LEU A 214 9.61 -13.06 -1.70
N GLY A 215 8.69 -13.17 -0.74
CA GLY A 215 8.81 -14.10 0.38
C GLY A 215 9.94 -13.73 1.33
N VAL A 216 10.09 -14.59 2.33
CA VAL A 216 11.07 -14.42 3.42
C VAL A 216 12.04 -15.60 3.56
N ASP A 217 11.98 -16.54 2.63
CA ASP A 217 12.89 -17.67 2.62
C ASP A 217 14.35 -17.20 2.48
N LYS A 218 15.21 -17.58 3.41
CA LYS A 218 16.63 -17.19 3.42
C LYS A 218 17.43 -17.79 2.27
N SER A 219 16.89 -18.81 1.59
CA SER A 219 17.48 -19.38 0.38
C SER A 219 17.20 -18.55 -0.88
N SER A 220 16.26 -17.59 -0.82
CA SER A 220 15.99 -16.67 -1.92
C SER A 220 17.05 -15.56 -2.00
N ASP A 221 17.44 -15.20 -3.23
CA ASP A 221 18.43 -14.15 -3.49
C ASP A 221 17.95 -12.77 -3.01
N ARG A 222 16.64 -12.56 -3.03
CA ARG A 222 15.97 -11.33 -2.60
C ARG A 222 14.70 -11.68 -1.85
N THR A 223 14.50 -11.02 -0.71
CA THR A 223 13.32 -11.20 0.15
C THR A 223 12.66 -9.86 0.45
N SER A 224 11.41 -9.88 0.89
CA SER A 224 10.70 -8.69 1.35
C SER A 224 11.39 -8.04 2.56
N ILE A 225 12.06 -8.82 3.42
CA ILE A 225 12.87 -8.33 4.54
C ILE A 225 14.01 -7.44 4.04
N MET A 226 14.70 -7.84 2.96
CA MET A 226 15.78 -7.02 2.39
C MET A 226 15.25 -5.70 1.83
N VAL A 227 14.06 -5.71 1.21
CA VAL A 227 13.41 -4.48 0.74
C VAL A 227 13.04 -3.58 1.91
N ALA A 228 12.42 -4.13 2.96
CA ALA A 228 12.06 -3.39 4.17
C ALA A 228 13.26 -2.68 4.82
N GLN A 229 14.41 -3.37 4.87
CA GLN A 229 15.65 -2.82 5.42
C GLN A 229 16.26 -1.72 4.55
N ALA A 230 16.12 -1.83 3.23
CA ALA A 230 16.76 -0.95 2.27
C ALA A 230 15.92 0.26 1.85
N VAL A 231 14.61 0.23 2.14
CA VAL A 231 13.59 1.22 1.76
C VAL A 231 12.70 1.53 2.98
N PRO A 232 13.23 2.25 3.99
CA PRO A 232 12.50 2.55 5.22
C PRO A 232 11.28 3.46 5.03
N GLU A 233 11.09 4.02 3.83
CA GLU A 233 9.94 4.84 3.46
C GLU A 233 8.64 4.04 3.26
N ILE A 234 8.72 2.70 3.19
CA ILE A 234 7.55 1.83 3.05
C ILE A 234 6.92 1.63 4.43
N ASP A 235 5.65 1.99 4.57
CA ASP A 235 4.90 1.86 5.83
C ASP A 235 4.37 0.44 6.04
N VAL A 236 3.94 -0.22 4.95
CA VAL A 236 3.34 -1.56 4.99
C VAL A 236 3.87 -2.41 3.85
N ILE A 237 4.30 -3.63 4.15
CA ILE A 237 4.61 -4.66 3.17
C ILE A 237 3.63 -5.81 3.33
N ILE A 238 2.98 -6.17 2.24
CA ILE A 238 2.09 -7.33 2.14
C ILE A 238 2.80 -8.30 1.20
N ASP A 239 3.17 -9.49 1.69
CA ASP A 239 4.09 -10.40 1.01
C ASP A 239 3.48 -11.79 0.76
N GLY A 240 4.00 -12.48 -0.27
CA GLY A 240 3.63 -13.86 -0.67
C GLY A 240 4.85 -14.75 -0.91
N HIS A 241 4.78 -15.69 -1.86
CA HIS A 241 5.87 -16.54 -2.38
C HIS A 241 6.34 -17.66 -1.44
N SER A 242 6.73 -17.35 -0.21
CA SER A 242 7.33 -18.33 0.70
C SER A 242 6.32 -19.17 1.48
N HIS A 243 5.01 -18.95 1.28
CA HIS A 243 3.90 -19.62 1.98
C HIS A 243 4.05 -19.55 3.51
N SER A 244 4.73 -18.51 3.98
CA SER A 244 5.03 -18.31 5.40
C SER A 244 3.88 -17.60 6.08
N THR A 245 3.64 -17.93 7.35
CA THR A 245 2.68 -17.18 8.17
C THR A 245 3.41 -16.07 8.93
N LEU A 246 2.66 -15.08 9.45
CA LEU A 246 3.24 -14.06 10.33
C LEU A 246 3.95 -14.67 11.56
N ALA A 247 3.46 -15.81 12.06
CA ALA A 247 4.09 -16.52 13.17
C ALA A 247 5.49 -17.07 12.81
N ASP A 248 5.79 -17.28 11.53
CA ASP A 248 7.11 -17.72 11.07
C ASP A 248 8.11 -16.56 11.01
N LEU A 249 7.63 -15.32 10.89
CA LEU A 249 8.47 -14.11 10.94
C LEU A 249 8.90 -13.73 12.36
N GLN A 250 8.19 -14.24 13.37
CA GLN A 250 8.41 -13.91 14.78
C GLN A 250 9.33 -14.91 15.51
N LYS A 251 9.88 -15.90 14.80
CA LYS A 251 10.80 -16.93 15.31
C LYS A 251 12.25 -16.57 14.97
#